data_AF-X0XHS9-F1
#
_entry.id   AF-X0XHS9-F1
#
_cell.length_a   1.000
_cell.length_b   1.000
_cell.length_c   1.000
_cell.angle_alpha   90.00
_cell.angle_beta   90.00
_cell.angle_gamma   90.00
#
_symmetry.space_group_name_H-M   'P 1'
#
loop_
_entity.id
_entity.type
_entity.pdbx_description
1 polymer ?
#
loop_
_entity_poly.entity_id
_entity_poly.type
_entity_poly.pdbx_seq_one_letter_code
_entity_poly.pdbx_strand_id
1 'polypeptide(L)'
;HVAGIMGIDRVGIGTDYAGPIPEPMATRMVTRMKESLALSGWREEHQITPGAVVEGFGEWREWPNITRGLVSRGYSEDEIKGILGGNFLRIFKEVVG
;
A
#
# COMPACT_ATOMS: atom_id res chain seq x y z
N HIS A 1 7.86 11.42 -3.00
CA HIS A 1 8.83 11.54 -1.90
C HIS A 1 9.85 10.40 -1.93
N VAL A 2 9.46 9.15 -1.65
CA VAL A 2 10.39 7.99 -1.61
C VAL A 2 11.24 7.85 -2.88
N ALA A 3 10.65 8.01 -4.07
CA ALA A 3 11.40 7.98 -5.34
C ALA A 3 12.56 8.99 -5.41
N GLY A 4 12.40 10.18 -4.81
CA GLY A 4 13.46 11.20 -4.78
C GLY A 4 14.57 10.89 -3.77
N ILE A 5 14.33 9.99 -2.83
CA ILE A 5 15.33 9.54 -1.84
C ILE A 5 16.04 8.28 -2.33
N MET A 6 15.26 7.30 -2.81
CA MET A 6 15.75 5.96 -3.10
C MET A 6 16.21 5.77 -4.55
N GLY A 7 15.76 6.64 -5.47
CA GLY A 7 15.82 6.38 -6.90
C GLY A 7 14.58 5.64 -7.39
N ILE A 8 14.10 6.01 -8.58
CA ILE A 8 12.83 5.51 -9.14
C ILE A 8 12.85 4.01 -9.47
N ASP A 9 14.02 3.46 -9.77
CA ASP A 9 14.29 2.06 -10.08
C ASP A 9 14.22 1.12 -8.84
N ARG A 10 14.04 1.70 -7.65
CA ARG A 10 14.01 1.01 -6.35
C ARG A 10 12.69 1.21 -5.60
N VAL A 11 11.67 1.70 -6.28
CA VAL A 11 10.34 1.96 -5.70
C VAL A 11 9.30 1.03 -6.33
N GLY A 12 8.40 0.51 -5.50
CA GLY A 12 7.23 -0.26 -5.92
C GLY A 12 6.03 0.04 -5.03
N ILE A 13 4.91 -0.62 -5.32
CA ILE A 13 3.65 -0.47 -4.57
C ILE A 13 3.41 -1.69 -3.67
N GLY A 14 3.17 -1.45 -2.37
CA GLY A 14 2.68 -2.45 -1.42
C GLY A 14 1.54 -1.86 -0.61
N THR A 15 0.29 -2.16 -0.98
CA THR A 15 -0.90 -1.52 -0.41
C THR A 15 -1.35 -2.10 0.92
N ASP A 16 -0.82 -3.27 1.29
CA ASP A 16 -1.23 -4.04 2.46
C ASP A 16 -2.76 -4.29 2.49
N TYR A 17 -3.38 -4.36 1.31
CA TYR A 17 -4.82 -4.56 1.20
C TYR A 17 -5.18 -6.03 1.35
N ALA A 18 -5.91 -6.36 2.42
CA ALA A 18 -6.27 -7.73 2.78
C ALA A 18 -7.58 -8.25 2.12
N GLY A 19 -8.20 -7.48 1.23
CA GLY A 19 -9.51 -7.85 0.65
C GLY A 19 -10.70 -7.36 1.48
N PRO A 20 -11.92 -7.40 0.92
CA PRO A 20 -13.13 -7.17 1.69
C PRO A 20 -13.32 -8.27 2.73
N ILE A 21 -13.48 -7.87 4.00
CA ILE A 21 -13.74 -8.80 5.10
C ILE A 21 -15.25 -8.76 5.42
N PRO A 22 -15.97 -9.89 5.35
CA PRO A 22 -17.39 -9.92 5.68
C PRO A 22 -17.67 -9.56 7.14
N GLU A 23 -18.83 -8.95 7.41
CA GLU A 23 -19.34 -8.86 8.78
C GLU A 23 -19.90 -10.22 9.24
N PRO A 24 -19.79 -10.59 10.54
CA PRO A 24 -19.24 -9.80 11.66
C PRO A 24 -17.72 -9.95 11.85
N MET A 25 -17.00 -10.56 10.90
CA MET A 25 -15.57 -10.87 11.02
C MET A 25 -14.71 -9.60 10.99
N ALA A 26 -15.07 -8.62 10.17
CA ALA A 26 -14.41 -7.32 10.12
C ALA A 26 -14.47 -6.61 11.48
N THR A 27 -15.65 -6.50 12.08
CA THR A 27 -15.82 -5.96 13.43
C THR A 27 -14.92 -6.66 14.45
N ARG A 28 -14.91 -8.01 14.46
CA ARG A 28 -14.06 -8.79 15.38
C ARG A 28 -12.57 -8.55 15.17
N MET A 29 -12.13 -8.44 13.92
CA MET A 29 -10.73 -8.18 13.58
C MET A 29 -10.30 -6.79 14.02
N VAL A 30 -11.13 -5.76 13.78
CA VAL A 30 -10.87 -4.39 14.25
C VAL A 30 -10.77 -4.34 15.78
N THR A 31 -11.67 -5.00 16.50
CA THR A 31 -11.61 -5.06 17.98
C THR A 31 -10.31 -5.70 18.47
N ARG A 32 -9.95 -6.87 17.93
CA ARG A 32 -8.68 -7.55 18.30
C ARG A 32 -7.46 -6.72 17.93
N MET A 33 -7.48 -6.03 16.79
CA MET A 33 -6.38 -5.17 16.38
C MET A 33 -6.21 -4.01 17.37
N LYS A 34 -7.30 -3.36 17.80
CA LYS A 34 -7.25 -2.29 18.81
C LYS A 34 -6.65 -2.78 20.14
N GLU A 35 -7.07 -3.96 20.60
CA GLU A 35 -6.52 -4.57 21.81
C GLU A 35 -5.01 -4.86 21.67
N SER A 36 -4.60 -5.46 20.54
CA SER A 36 -3.19 -5.76 20.25
C SER A 36 -2.33 -4.50 20.15
N LEU A 37 -2.87 -3.44 19.54
CA LEU A 37 -2.19 -2.15 19.41
C LEU A 37 -1.97 -1.52 20.79
N ALA A 38 -3.00 -1.51 21.63
CA ALA A 38 -2.90 -0.99 23.00
C ALA A 38 -1.85 -1.76 23.83
N LEU A 39 -1.80 -3.08 23.71
CA LEU A 39 -0.78 -3.91 24.38
C LEU A 39 0.63 -3.65 23.86
N SER A 40 0.76 -3.24 22.60
CA SER A 40 2.04 -2.96 21.95
C SER A 40 2.51 -1.50 22.17
N GLY A 41 1.85 -0.76 23.07
CA GLY A 41 2.22 0.61 23.43
C GLY A 41 1.73 1.69 22.47
N TRP A 42 0.86 1.34 21.50
CA TRP A 42 0.20 2.34 20.67
C TRP A 42 -0.88 3.08 21.47
N ARG A 43 -1.04 4.37 21.17
CA ARG A 43 -1.92 5.30 21.88
C ARG A 43 -2.67 6.15 20.87
N GLU A 44 -3.67 6.90 21.33
CA GLU A 44 -4.51 7.73 20.46
C GLU A 44 -3.70 8.77 19.67
N GLU A 45 -2.65 9.36 20.26
CA GLU A 45 -1.78 10.34 19.61
C GLU A 45 -0.98 9.77 18.43
N HIS A 46 -0.87 8.44 18.30
CA HIS A 46 -0.23 7.80 17.15
C HIS A 46 -1.19 7.62 15.96
N GLN A 47 -2.47 7.99 16.10
CA GLN A 47 -3.45 8.12 15.01
C GLN A 47 -3.66 6.83 14.19
N ILE A 48 -3.55 5.66 14.80
CA ILE A 48 -3.88 4.40 14.12
C ILE A 48 -5.39 4.25 14.01
N THR A 49 -5.88 4.23 12.78
CA THR A 49 -7.29 3.98 12.46
C THR A 49 -7.41 2.65 11.71
N PRO A 50 -7.80 1.55 12.38
CA PRO A 50 -8.00 0.27 11.72
C PRO A 50 -9.03 0.39 10.58
N GLY A 51 -8.68 -0.12 9.41
CA GLY A 51 -9.55 -0.06 8.23
C GLY A 51 -9.62 1.31 7.54
N ALA A 52 -8.73 2.25 7.88
CA ALA A 52 -8.61 3.49 7.12
C ALA A 52 -8.24 3.20 5.65
N VAL A 53 -8.90 3.91 4.75
CA VAL A 53 -8.65 3.86 3.30
C VAL A 53 -8.25 5.23 2.79
N VAL A 54 -7.54 5.26 1.68
CA VAL A 54 -7.23 6.51 0.97
C VAL A 54 -8.40 6.81 0.04
N GLU A 55 -8.78 8.08 -0.09
CA GLU A 55 -9.79 8.50 -1.06
C GLU A 55 -9.40 8.06 -2.48
N GLY A 56 -10.32 7.39 -3.17
CA GLY A 56 -10.06 6.79 -4.49
C GLY A 56 -9.20 5.52 -4.46
N PHE A 57 -8.96 4.94 -3.28
CA PHE A 57 -8.30 3.65 -3.11
C PHE A 57 -8.78 2.92 -1.83
N GLY A 58 -10.01 2.43 -1.85
CA GLY A 58 -10.61 1.54 -0.85
C GLY A 58 -10.78 0.10 -1.31
N GLU A 59 -10.60 -0.21 -2.60
CA GLU A 59 -10.75 -1.57 -3.13
C GLU A 59 -9.90 -1.87 -4.37
N TRP A 60 -9.73 -3.15 -4.70
CA TRP A 60 -8.91 -3.59 -5.84
C TRP A 60 -9.34 -3.02 -7.19
N ARG A 61 -10.63 -2.75 -7.39
CA ARG A 61 -11.16 -2.18 -8.63
C ARG A 61 -10.61 -0.78 -8.90
N GLU A 62 -10.12 -0.11 -7.86
CA GLU A 62 -9.54 1.22 -7.93
C GLU A 62 -8.02 1.21 -8.18
N TRP A 63 -7.38 0.05 -8.39
CA TRP A 63 -5.98 -0.04 -8.79
C TRP A 63 -5.56 0.92 -9.92
N PRO A 64 -6.38 1.13 -10.97
CA PRO A 64 -6.05 2.08 -12.03
C PRO A 64 -5.91 3.55 -11.55
N ASN A 65 -6.42 3.92 -10.37
CA ASN A 65 -6.21 5.26 -9.78
C ASN A 65 -4.73 5.51 -9.44
N ILE A 66 -3.98 4.46 -9.07
CA ILE A 66 -2.53 4.60 -8.85
C ILE A 66 -1.86 5.02 -10.16
N THR A 67 -2.15 4.31 -11.26
CA THR A 67 -1.59 4.63 -12.58
C THR A 67 -1.99 6.03 -13.03
N ARG A 68 -3.27 6.41 -12.90
CA ARG A 68 -3.73 7.78 -13.18
C ARG A 68 -2.96 8.82 -12.37
N GLY A 69 -2.77 8.54 -11.09
CA GLY A 69 -2.01 9.40 -10.17
C GLY A 69 -0.55 9.58 -10.61
N LEU A 70 0.12 8.52 -11.06
CA LEU A 70 1.48 8.59 -11.58
C LEU A 70 1.54 9.39 -12.89
N VAL A 71 0.63 9.14 -13.83
CA VAL A 71 0.54 9.91 -15.10
C VAL A 71 0.35 11.40 -14.81
N SER A 72 -0.60 11.75 -13.94
CA SER A 72 -0.86 13.16 -13.60
C SER A 72 0.32 13.88 -12.96
N ARG A 73 1.28 13.13 -12.41
CA ARG A 73 2.50 13.65 -11.76
C ARG A 73 3.69 13.72 -12.72
N GLY A 74 3.53 13.33 -13.99
CA GLY A 74 4.56 13.45 -15.02
C GLY A 74 5.60 12.33 -15.04
N TYR A 75 5.32 11.18 -14.41
CA TYR A 75 6.19 10.01 -14.54
C TYR A 75 6.14 9.48 -15.98
N SER A 76 7.29 9.09 -16.51
CA SER A 76 7.41 8.45 -17.82
C SER A 76 6.78 7.06 -17.82
N GLU A 77 6.48 6.55 -19.02
CA GLU A 77 5.90 5.21 -19.19
C GLU A 77 6.79 4.12 -18.58
N ASP A 78 8.11 4.24 -18.74
CA ASP A 78 9.07 3.27 -18.20
C ASP A 78 9.14 3.32 -16.67
N GLU A 79 9.10 4.52 -16.07
CA GLU A 79 9.04 4.67 -14.61
C GLU A 79 7.73 4.10 -14.05
N ILE A 80 6.61 4.33 -14.73
CA ILE A 80 5.31 3.77 -14.34
C ILE A 80 5.34 2.24 -14.39
N LYS A 81 5.84 1.65 -15.49
CA LYS A 81 6.00 0.18 -15.60
C LYS A 81 6.92 -0.36 -14.50
N GLY A 82 7.99 0.35 -14.18
CA GLY A 82 8.88 0.05 -13.07
C GLY A 82 8.14 -0.01 -11.73
N ILE A 83 7.47 1.10 -11.36
CA ILE A 83 6.74 1.22 -10.09
C ILE A 83 5.62 0.18 -9.96
N LEU A 84 4.88 -0.07 -11.04
CA LEU A 84 3.74 -1.01 -11.03
C LEU A 84 4.15 -2.48 -10.91
N GLY A 85 5.43 -2.80 -11.11
CA GLY A 85 5.92 -4.15 -10.88
C GLY A 85 7.27 -4.47 -11.51
N GLY A 86 7.70 -3.75 -12.54
CA GLY A 86 8.99 -3.99 -13.22
C GLY A 86 10.19 -3.97 -12.27
N ASN A 87 10.19 -3.06 -11.30
CA ASN A 87 11.24 -2.96 -10.29
C ASN A 87 11.26 -4.19 -9.36
N PHE A 88 10.08 -4.66 -8.93
CA PHE A 88 9.97 -5.89 -8.14
C PHE A 88 10.45 -7.10 -8.93
N LEU A 89 10.00 -7.26 -10.17
CA LEU A 89 10.40 -8.39 -11.03
C LEU A 89 11.93 -8.43 -11.25
N ARG A 90 12.54 -7.26 -11.47
CA ARG A 90 14.01 -7.14 -11.60
C ARG A 90 14.72 -7.63 -10.33
N ILE A 91 14.30 -7.15 -9.16
CA ILE A 91 14.90 -7.53 -7.87
C ILE A 91 14.64 -9.01 -7.57
N PHE A 92 13.44 -9.50 -7.86
CA PHE A 92 13.08 -10.88 -7.60
C PHE A 92 13.95 -11.85 -8.40
N LYS A 93 14.20 -11.54 -9.68
CA LYS A 93 15.13 -12.28 -10.53
C LYS A 93 16.58 -12.26 -10.00
N GLU A 94 17.01 -11.16 -9.41
CA GLU A 94 18.36 -11.02 -8.84
C GLU A 94 18.54 -11.83 -7.56
N VAL A 95 17.52 -11.86 -6.69
CA VAL A 95 17.60 -12.47 -5.36
C VAL A 95 17.21 -13.95 -5.37
N VAL A 96 16.22 -14.34 -6.16
CA VAL A 96 15.62 -15.68 -6.13
C VAL A 96 16.12 -16.57 -7.27
N GLY A 97 16.40 -16.00 -8.45
CA GLY A 97 16.69 -16.71 -9.69
C GLY A 97 15.47 -16.82 -10.61
#